data_AF-A0A534TWV3-F1
#
_entry.id   AF-A0A534TWV3-F1
#
_cell.length_a   1.000
_cell.length_b   1.000
_cell.length_c   1.000
_cell.angle_alpha   90.00
_cell.angle_beta   90.00
_cell.angle_gamma   90.00
#
_symmetry.space_group_name_H-M   'P 1'
#
loop_
_entity.id
_entity.type
_entity.pdbx_description
1 polymer ?
#
loop_
_entity_poly.entity_id
_entity_poly.type
_entity_poly.pdbx_seq_one_letter_code
_entity_poly.pdbx_strand_id
1 'polypeptide(L)'
;MTGTKWLSAPVVGAMACILGSAVPEPARAQVGSDCNQLSGIPQALCVTYCDVDHCNTSPNASCETLRTQYQQQTGRRIFPCDCPTSIAFEGTPGSLGVLDTGWTGQAHDATVVDHGKLSVAVTGCANPVPACGVCNLAGPVANMNADAGDINNRRCTGNTRTKCTSNADCAGSGGTCEYYFGSLLPLSAGGVSTCVSNQVTGAITGTADVDSGASTTAVHLVSRVFSGATVASPCPKCVGDATANDGARAGICDSGQNSGQSCDVNGSSPNVFFGATSLDCPPVAGAQIASLPVDLSNSTGTVTRTLSTASPLCHAPGFTTLACFCDTCNDAAAEPCATNADCPDPPGPTGPICGGKRCIAGTNAGTPCAATSECPSGACTFPGTATAPNQCSDATCSPTTGNEGECSGGPFEQFCGPDATFAGCSTNADCASFTTCSGGTNAGRPCSTAAQCPGGTCASQQTCSIGKFRKCFTDNGVVGNAIHATGAADPPVNGDSNPTLAALFCIGPTASSAVNSVAGLPGPGRLELPGHARELR
;
A
#
# COMPACT_ATOMS: atom_id res chain seq x y z
N MET A 1 51.00 58.33 13.70
CA MET A 1 51.00 59.74 14.12
C MET A 1 49.78 60.41 13.53
N THR A 2 48.93 60.96 14.41
CA THR A 2 47.95 62.08 14.22
C THR A 2 46.93 61.94 13.08
N GLY A 3 45.62 61.74 13.31
CA GLY A 3 44.68 62.61 14.03
C GLY A 3 44.33 63.82 13.14
N THR A 4 43.09 64.10 12.70
CA THR A 4 41.98 64.68 13.49
C THR A 4 40.72 64.86 12.61
N LYS A 5 39.53 64.79 13.23
CA LYS A 5 38.17 65.12 12.71
C LYS A 5 38.03 66.57 12.20
N TRP A 6 36.97 66.90 11.45
CA TRP A 6 35.86 67.82 11.80
C TRP A 6 34.79 67.91 10.68
N LEU A 7 33.52 67.99 11.09
CA LEU A 7 32.29 68.14 10.30
C LEU A 7 32.05 69.59 9.84
N SER A 8 31.40 69.82 8.68
CA SER A 8 30.18 70.66 8.55
C SER A 8 29.64 70.78 7.10
N ALA A 9 28.33 70.49 6.97
CA ALA A 9 27.25 70.97 6.07
C ALA A 9 27.47 71.34 4.59
N PRO A 10 26.50 70.96 3.72
CA PRO A 10 26.04 71.82 2.61
C PRO A 10 24.53 72.13 2.72
N VAL A 11 24.15 73.40 2.68
CA VAL A 11 23.66 74.17 1.50
C VAL A 11 22.25 73.77 1.04
N VAL A 12 21.33 74.70 1.32
CA VAL A 12 19.93 74.76 0.89
C VAL A 12 19.88 75.11 -0.61
N GLY A 13 19.26 74.24 -1.41
CA GLY A 13 18.92 74.49 -2.81
C GLY A 13 17.41 74.32 -3.01
N ALA A 14 16.74 75.41 -3.37
CA ALA A 14 15.30 75.47 -3.61
C ALA A 14 14.90 74.64 -4.85
N MET A 15 13.86 73.82 -4.72
CA MET A 15 13.21 73.14 -5.84
C MET A 15 11.70 73.41 -5.78
N ALA A 16 11.18 73.90 -6.90
CA ALA A 16 9.84 74.44 -7.05
C ALA A 16 8.75 73.35 -6.96
N CYS A 17 7.67 73.67 -6.24
CA CYS A 17 6.44 72.90 -6.18
C CYS A 17 5.73 72.90 -7.54
N ILE A 18 5.57 71.73 -8.16
CA ILE A 18 4.52 71.46 -9.15
C ILE A 18 3.52 70.54 -8.46
N LEU A 19 2.37 71.10 -8.08
CA LEU A 19 1.20 70.37 -7.59
C LEU A 19 0.51 69.69 -8.78
N GLY A 20 0.95 68.46 -9.09
CA GLY A 20 0.17 67.51 -9.89
C GLY A 20 -0.69 66.67 -8.96
N SER A 21 -2.01 66.84 -9.04
CA SER A 21 -3.00 66.03 -8.34
C SER A 21 -2.95 64.57 -8.84
N ALA A 22 -2.25 63.71 -8.10
CA ALA A 22 -2.38 62.26 -8.25
C ALA A 22 -3.70 61.83 -7.61
N VAL A 23 -4.66 61.44 -8.44
CA VAL A 23 -5.80 60.64 -7.99
C VAL A 23 -5.23 59.30 -7.54
N PRO A 24 -5.50 58.80 -6.31
CA PRO A 24 -5.13 57.45 -5.96
C PRO A 24 -5.90 56.50 -6.88
N GLU A 25 -5.18 55.73 -7.70
CA GLU A 25 -5.75 54.54 -8.30
C GLU A 25 -6.38 53.70 -7.19
N PRO A 26 -7.60 53.17 -7.35
CA PRO A 26 -8.14 52.23 -6.38
C PRO A 26 -7.15 51.08 -6.29
N ALA A 27 -6.64 50.83 -5.07
CA ALA A 27 -5.83 49.66 -4.80
C ALA A 27 -6.60 48.45 -5.32
N ARG A 28 -6.15 47.86 -6.44
CA ARG A 28 -6.56 46.51 -6.80
C ARG A 28 -6.09 45.66 -5.64
N ALA A 29 -7.03 45.17 -4.82
CA ALA A 29 -6.77 44.08 -3.90
C ALA A 29 -6.07 43.00 -4.73
N GLN A 30 -4.81 42.71 -4.39
CA GLN A 30 -4.14 41.56 -4.97
C GLN A 30 -4.94 40.36 -4.50
N VAL A 31 -5.77 39.83 -5.39
CA VAL A 31 -6.43 38.54 -5.21
C VAL A 31 -5.31 37.55 -4.90
N GLY A 32 -5.39 36.89 -3.74
CA GLY A 32 -4.49 35.80 -3.39
C GLY A 32 -4.43 34.81 -4.56
N SER A 33 -3.24 34.31 -4.90
CA SER A 33 -3.01 33.41 -6.05
C SER A 33 -4.00 32.25 -6.10
N ASP A 34 -4.49 31.84 -4.94
CA ASP A 34 -5.24 30.61 -4.70
C ASP A 34 -6.70 30.70 -5.19
N CYS A 35 -7.26 31.92 -5.28
CA CYS A 35 -8.62 32.12 -5.79
C CYS A 35 -8.66 32.32 -7.32
N ASN A 36 -7.50 32.49 -7.98
CA ASN A 36 -7.45 32.80 -9.42
C ASN A 36 -7.86 31.63 -10.33
N GLN A 37 -7.92 30.42 -9.80
CA GLN A 37 -8.41 29.22 -10.52
C GLN A 37 -9.94 29.15 -10.58
N LEU A 38 -10.64 30.01 -9.83
CA LEU A 38 -12.09 30.11 -9.82
C LEU A 38 -12.54 31.25 -10.74
N SER A 39 -13.80 31.19 -11.19
CA SER A 39 -14.42 32.29 -11.94
C SER A 39 -15.83 32.59 -11.41
N GLY A 40 -16.31 33.82 -11.62
CA GLY A 40 -17.67 34.23 -11.24
C GLY A 40 -17.89 34.28 -9.73
N ILE A 41 -19.07 33.82 -9.29
CA ILE A 41 -19.48 33.86 -7.88
C ILE A 41 -18.52 33.06 -6.96
N PRO A 42 -18.07 31.84 -7.32
CA PRO A 42 -17.05 31.12 -6.55
C PRO A 42 -15.78 31.92 -6.28
N GLN A 43 -15.27 32.64 -7.29
CA GLN A 43 -14.07 33.46 -7.12
C GLN A 43 -14.31 34.61 -6.15
N ALA A 44 -15.42 35.32 -6.27
CA ALA A 44 -15.76 36.42 -5.38
C ALA A 44 -15.93 35.97 -3.92
N LEU A 45 -16.61 34.83 -3.70
CA LEU A 45 -16.73 34.22 -2.38
C LEU A 45 -15.36 33.82 -1.82
N CYS A 46 -14.48 33.27 -2.67
CA CYS A 46 -13.13 32.91 -2.28
C CYS A 46 -12.30 34.11 -1.84
N VAL A 47 -12.26 35.17 -2.65
CA VAL A 47 -11.55 36.40 -2.30
C VAL A 47 -12.12 37.01 -1.01
N THR A 48 -13.45 36.99 -0.84
CA THR A 48 -14.08 37.54 0.37
C THR A 48 -13.69 36.72 1.60
N TYR A 49 -13.70 35.41 1.51
CA TYR A 49 -13.35 34.53 2.63
C TYR A 49 -11.85 34.58 2.96
N CYS A 50 -10.98 34.49 1.94
CA CYS A 50 -9.54 34.37 2.08
C CYS A 50 -8.86 35.71 2.37
N ASP A 51 -9.19 36.73 1.59
CA ASP A 51 -8.42 37.97 1.56
C ASP A 51 -9.10 39.11 2.35
N VAL A 52 -10.44 39.12 2.41
CA VAL A 52 -11.19 40.20 3.07
C VAL A 52 -11.47 39.86 4.53
N ASP A 53 -12.20 38.77 4.79
CA ASP A 53 -12.64 38.40 6.13
C ASP A 53 -11.58 37.60 6.90
N HIS A 54 -10.47 37.20 6.26
CA HIS A 54 -9.38 36.41 6.84
C HIS A 54 -9.88 35.16 7.56
N CYS A 55 -10.94 34.55 7.03
CA CYS A 55 -11.68 33.49 7.67
C CYS A 55 -10.88 32.20 7.86
N ASN A 56 -9.84 32.01 7.05
CA ASN A 56 -8.89 30.92 7.15
C ASN A 56 -8.00 31.02 8.40
N THR A 57 -7.76 32.23 8.94
CA THR A 57 -7.01 32.43 10.19
C THR A 57 -7.90 32.77 11.38
N SER A 58 -9.05 33.41 11.16
CA SER A 58 -9.90 33.99 12.20
C SER A 58 -11.38 33.66 11.94
N PRO A 59 -11.79 32.38 12.09
CA PRO A 59 -13.15 31.96 11.77
C PRO A 59 -14.18 32.63 12.69
N ASN A 60 -15.27 33.11 12.10
CA ASN A 60 -16.39 33.74 12.80
C ASN A 60 -17.73 33.38 12.10
N ALA A 61 -18.85 33.94 12.57
CA ALA A 61 -20.17 33.64 12.01
C ALA A 61 -20.37 34.07 10.53
N SER A 62 -19.70 35.14 10.06
CA SER A 62 -19.73 35.52 8.64
C SER A 62 -18.98 34.51 7.78
N CYS A 63 -17.88 33.96 8.28
CA CYS A 63 -17.10 32.92 7.61
C CYS A 63 -17.93 31.66 7.34
N GLU A 64 -18.75 31.23 8.31
CA GLU A 64 -19.64 30.08 8.14
C GLU A 64 -20.73 30.34 7.10
N THR A 65 -21.19 31.59 7.00
CA THR A 65 -22.13 32.03 5.97
C THR A 65 -21.47 31.97 4.59
N LEU A 66 -20.24 32.47 4.45
CA LEU A 66 -19.46 32.40 3.21
C LEU A 66 -19.19 30.95 2.78
N ARG A 67 -18.85 30.05 3.72
CA ARG A 67 -18.70 28.61 3.45
C ARG A 67 -19.99 27.99 2.94
N THR A 68 -21.12 28.32 3.55
CA THR A 68 -22.44 27.82 3.12
C THR A 68 -22.79 28.30 1.71
N GLN A 69 -22.54 29.57 1.40
CA GLN A 69 -22.75 30.12 0.07
C GLN A 69 -21.82 29.49 -0.96
N TYR A 70 -20.54 29.29 -0.62
CA TYR A 70 -19.57 28.65 -1.51
C TYR A 70 -19.94 27.20 -1.81
N GLN A 71 -20.44 26.46 -0.82
CA GLN A 71 -20.98 25.12 -1.01
C GLN A 71 -22.15 25.08 -1.98
N GLN A 72 -23.08 26.05 -1.88
CA GLN A 72 -24.22 26.10 -2.80
C GLN A 72 -23.78 26.35 -4.25
N GLN A 73 -22.67 27.05 -4.46
CA GLN A 73 -22.17 27.40 -5.79
C GLN A 73 -21.26 26.33 -6.39
N THR A 74 -20.48 25.64 -5.57
CA THR A 74 -19.41 24.73 -6.03
C THR A 74 -19.58 23.28 -5.60
N GLY A 75 -20.50 23.01 -4.68
CA GLY A 75 -20.60 21.74 -3.97
C GLY A 75 -19.55 21.56 -2.86
N ARG A 76 -18.64 22.52 -2.65
CA ARG A 76 -17.52 22.41 -1.69
C ARG A 76 -17.64 23.43 -0.56
N ARG A 77 -17.35 23.04 0.68
CA ARG A 77 -17.41 23.92 1.87
C ARG A 77 -16.09 24.57 2.26
N ILE A 78 -15.00 24.19 1.60
CA ILE A 78 -13.64 24.59 1.97
C ILE A 78 -13.05 25.41 0.84
N PHE A 79 -12.41 26.53 1.21
CA PHE A 79 -11.84 27.45 0.26
C PHE A 79 -10.41 27.03 -0.13
N PRO A 80 -9.91 27.41 -1.32
CA PRO A 80 -8.53 27.18 -1.73
C PRO A 80 -7.45 27.63 -0.72
N CYS A 81 -7.75 28.64 0.09
CA CYS A 81 -6.87 29.17 1.13
C CYS A 81 -7.01 28.50 2.51
N ASP A 82 -7.81 27.43 2.62
CA ASP A 82 -7.84 26.57 3.80
C ASP A 82 -6.89 25.38 3.59
N CYS A 83 -6.25 24.93 4.67
CA CYS A 83 -5.52 23.67 4.67
C CYS A 83 -6.45 22.45 4.50
N PRO A 84 -5.96 21.34 3.91
CA PRO A 84 -6.75 20.13 3.77
C PRO A 84 -7.18 19.58 5.13
N THR A 85 -8.35 18.96 5.17
CA THR A 85 -8.90 18.30 6.38
C THR A 85 -8.81 16.79 6.31
N SER A 86 -8.60 16.25 5.10
CA SER A 86 -8.31 14.84 4.87
C SER A 86 -7.45 14.66 3.63
N ILE A 87 -6.73 13.54 3.56
CA ILE A 87 -6.01 13.11 2.37
C ILE A 87 -6.49 11.69 2.07
N ALA A 88 -6.85 11.45 0.82
CA ALA A 88 -7.12 10.12 0.30
C ALA A 88 -5.96 9.67 -0.58
N PHE A 89 -5.45 8.47 -0.36
CA PHE A 89 -4.45 7.84 -1.21
C PHE A 89 -5.06 6.62 -1.89
N GLU A 90 -4.88 6.53 -3.20
CA GLU A 90 -5.31 5.41 -4.03
C GLU A 90 -4.10 4.81 -4.75
N GLY A 91 -3.78 3.55 -4.45
CA GLY A 91 -2.69 2.84 -5.11
C GLY A 91 -2.95 2.70 -6.61
N THR A 92 -1.96 3.04 -7.44
CA THR A 92 -2.05 2.89 -8.90
C THR A 92 -1.49 1.52 -9.28
N PRO A 93 -2.29 0.61 -9.87
CA PRO A 93 -1.74 -0.63 -10.38
C PRO A 93 -0.98 -0.34 -11.66
N GLY A 94 0.33 -0.54 -11.64
CA GLY A 94 1.17 -0.52 -12.81
C GLY A 94 1.30 -1.90 -13.46
N SER A 95 1.92 -1.91 -14.63
CA SER A 95 2.55 -3.13 -15.19
C SER A 95 3.86 -3.49 -14.48
N LEU A 96 4.37 -2.59 -13.64
CA LEU A 96 5.52 -2.80 -12.79
C LEU A 96 5.07 -3.51 -11.52
N GLY A 97 5.82 -4.54 -11.13
CA GLY A 97 5.70 -5.13 -9.80
C GLY A 97 6.08 -4.10 -8.74
N VAL A 98 5.31 -4.05 -7.66
CA VAL A 98 5.49 -3.08 -6.57
C VAL A 98 5.72 -3.75 -5.22
N LEU A 99 5.39 -5.04 -5.11
CA LEU A 99 5.42 -5.80 -3.87
C LEU A 99 6.36 -7.00 -4.02
N ASP A 100 7.35 -7.06 -3.16
CA ASP A 100 8.22 -8.20 -2.99
C ASP A 100 7.93 -8.90 -1.68
N THR A 101 7.79 -10.22 -1.76
CA THR A 101 7.44 -11.04 -0.60
C THR A 101 8.42 -12.19 -0.43
N GLY A 102 9.11 -12.17 0.70
CA GLY A 102 10.02 -13.21 1.17
C GLY A 102 11.34 -13.29 0.41
N TRP A 103 12.26 -14.11 0.92
CA TRP A 103 13.67 -14.08 0.52
C TRP A 103 14.00 -14.92 -0.72
N THR A 104 13.08 -15.77 -1.19
CA THR A 104 13.40 -16.68 -2.31
C THR A 104 13.53 -15.96 -3.63
N GLY A 105 12.81 -14.86 -3.82
CA GLY A 105 12.70 -14.14 -5.10
C GLY A 105 11.54 -14.56 -6.00
N GLN A 106 10.78 -15.60 -5.63
CA GLN A 106 9.71 -16.12 -6.48
C GLN A 106 8.45 -15.26 -6.46
N ALA A 107 8.16 -14.65 -5.30
CA ALA A 107 7.02 -13.77 -5.09
C ALA A 107 7.46 -12.29 -5.09
N HIS A 108 8.48 -11.98 -5.91
CA HIS A 108 8.93 -10.62 -6.19
C HIS A 108 8.21 -10.06 -7.41
N ASP A 109 8.19 -8.74 -7.53
CA ASP A 109 7.51 -7.99 -8.58
C ASP A 109 5.99 -8.29 -8.66
N ALA A 110 5.33 -8.54 -7.53
CA ALA A 110 3.88 -8.70 -7.53
C ALA A 110 3.17 -7.36 -7.78
N THR A 111 2.13 -7.38 -8.60
CA THR A 111 1.26 -6.22 -8.84
C THR A 111 0.16 -6.12 -7.78
N VAL A 112 -0.34 -4.91 -7.54
CA VAL A 112 -1.55 -4.67 -6.72
C VAL A 112 -2.81 -4.52 -7.58
N VAL A 113 -3.97 -4.40 -6.94
CA VAL A 113 -5.26 -4.11 -7.61
C VAL A 113 -5.51 -2.60 -7.71
N ASP A 114 -6.29 -2.14 -8.69
CA ASP A 114 -6.80 -0.76 -8.72
C ASP A 114 -7.78 -0.49 -7.57
N HIS A 115 -8.11 0.81 -7.40
CA HIS A 115 -9.07 1.31 -6.42
C HIS A 115 -8.72 0.92 -4.96
N GLY A 116 -7.44 0.60 -4.72
CA GLY A 116 -6.86 0.42 -3.40
C GLY A 116 -6.79 1.74 -2.66
N LYS A 117 -7.91 2.20 -2.09
CA LYS A 117 -8.06 3.53 -1.51
C LYS A 117 -8.18 3.55 0.01
N LEU A 118 -7.42 4.41 0.65
CA LEU A 118 -7.48 4.69 2.09
C LEU A 118 -7.47 6.21 2.34
N SER A 119 -8.24 6.65 3.32
CA SER A 119 -8.33 8.06 3.69
C SER A 119 -7.88 8.28 5.14
N VAL A 120 -7.22 9.41 5.39
CA VAL A 120 -6.81 9.88 6.71
C VAL A 120 -7.27 11.33 6.92
N ALA A 121 -7.55 11.70 8.17
CA ALA A 121 -7.77 13.08 8.57
C ALA A 121 -6.43 13.83 8.69
N VAL A 122 -6.47 15.12 8.38
CA VAL A 122 -5.35 16.06 8.50
C VAL A 122 -5.68 17.06 9.60
N THR A 123 -4.76 17.23 10.55
CA THR A 123 -4.95 18.15 11.69
C THR A 123 -3.62 18.77 12.11
N GLY A 124 -3.68 19.88 12.86
CA GLY A 124 -2.50 20.46 13.50
C GLY A 124 -1.37 20.81 12.54
N CYS A 125 -1.71 21.36 11.37
CA CYS A 125 -0.75 21.90 10.42
C CYS A 125 0.12 22.98 11.04
N ALA A 126 1.39 23.05 10.63
CA ALA A 126 2.36 24.04 11.09
C ALA A 126 1.83 25.47 10.91
N ASN A 127 1.13 25.72 9.80
CA ASN A 127 0.39 26.95 9.56
C ASN A 127 -1.11 26.65 9.41
N PRO A 128 -1.99 27.52 9.92
CA PRO A 128 -3.44 27.38 9.74
C PRO A 128 -3.92 27.68 8.31
N VAL A 129 -3.02 28.20 7.46
CA VAL A 129 -3.30 28.65 6.09
C VAL A 129 -2.16 28.24 5.15
N PRO A 130 -2.42 28.06 3.84
CA PRO A 130 -1.39 27.79 2.84
C PRO A 130 -0.27 28.86 2.85
N ALA A 131 1.00 28.50 2.74
CA ALA A 131 1.55 27.13 2.75
C ALA A 131 1.39 26.48 4.14
N CYS A 132 0.67 25.37 4.22
CA CYS A 132 0.22 24.76 5.48
C CYS A 132 1.37 24.07 6.25
N GLY A 133 2.41 23.66 5.54
CA GLY A 133 3.57 22.93 6.01
C GLY A 133 3.22 21.52 6.49
N VAL A 134 3.98 21.07 7.48
CA VAL A 134 3.80 19.74 8.09
C VAL A 134 2.51 19.71 8.93
N CYS A 135 1.65 18.75 8.63
CA CYS A 135 0.42 18.44 9.36
C CYS A 135 0.47 17.03 9.95
N ASN A 136 -0.31 16.79 11.00
CA ASN A 136 -0.52 15.47 11.57
C ASN A 136 -1.58 14.70 10.78
N LEU A 137 -1.34 13.41 10.61
CA LEU A 137 -2.25 12.46 9.99
C LEU A 137 -2.86 11.54 11.05
N ALA A 138 -4.17 11.33 10.97
CA ALA A 138 -4.92 10.43 11.85
C ALA A 138 -5.99 9.67 11.08
N GLY A 139 -6.09 8.35 11.26
CA GLY A 139 -7.11 7.55 10.58
C GLY A 139 -7.17 6.12 11.11
N PRO A 140 -7.72 5.18 10.32
CA PRO A 140 -8.40 5.41 9.03
C PRO A 140 -9.71 6.18 9.19
N VAL A 141 -10.10 6.92 8.14
CA VAL A 141 -11.45 7.52 8.01
C VAL A 141 -12.20 6.93 6.81
N ALA A 142 -13.52 7.05 6.82
CA ALA A 142 -14.35 6.60 5.71
C ALA A 142 -14.01 7.37 4.43
N ASN A 143 -13.97 6.67 3.30
CA ASN A 143 -13.77 7.32 2.00
C ASN A 143 -14.96 8.26 1.71
N MET A 144 -14.68 9.50 1.31
CA MET A 144 -15.69 10.55 1.17
C MET A 144 -16.75 10.23 0.12
N ASN A 145 -16.36 9.61 -1.01
CA ASN A 145 -17.28 9.20 -2.08
C ASN A 145 -17.52 7.69 -2.07
N ALA A 146 -17.57 7.08 -0.88
CA ALA A 146 -17.88 5.66 -0.74
C ALA A 146 -19.19 5.32 -1.49
N ASP A 147 -19.15 4.29 -2.34
CA ASP A 147 -20.27 3.87 -3.20
C ASP A 147 -20.68 4.91 -4.28
N ALA A 148 -19.80 5.89 -4.54
CA ALA A 148 -19.95 6.89 -5.60
C ALA A 148 -18.61 7.10 -6.34
N GLY A 149 -17.93 5.98 -6.64
CA GLY A 149 -16.62 5.94 -7.29
C GLY A 149 -15.48 5.53 -6.35
N ASP A 150 -15.63 5.71 -5.03
CA ASP A 150 -14.67 5.19 -4.06
C ASP A 150 -15.16 3.88 -3.45
N ILE A 151 -14.23 2.95 -3.23
CA ILE A 151 -14.51 1.78 -2.41
C ILE A 151 -15.04 2.21 -1.04
N ASN A 152 -16.19 1.67 -0.66
CA ASN A 152 -16.62 1.77 0.72
C ASN A 152 -15.67 0.91 1.55
N ASN A 153 -14.78 1.52 2.33
CA ASN A 153 -13.67 0.83 2.99
C ASN A 153 -14.04 0.22 4.35
N ARG A 154 -15.31 0.27 4.78
CA ARG A 154 -15.76 -0.23 6.10
C ARG A 154 -16.66 -1.44 5.96
N ARG A 155 -16.24 -2.58 6.53
CA ARG A 155 -16.94 -3.86 6.42
C ARG A 155 -16.92 -4.64 7.72
N CYS A 156 -17.94 -5.48 7.91
CA CYS A 156 -17.97 -6.44 9.00
C CYS A 156 -16.99 -7.59 8.74
N THR A 157 -16.18 -7.95 9.74
CA THR A 157 -15.20 -9.05 9.61
C THR A 157 -15.82 -10.43 9.47
N GLY A 158 -17.03 -10.65 9.98
CA GLY A 158 -17.73 -11.94 9.81
C GLY A 158 -18.33 -12.14 8.42
N ASN A 159 -18.65 -11.06 7.70
CA ASN A 159 -19.04 -11.08 6.31
C ASN A 159 -18.77 -9.72 5.67
N THR A 160 -17.76 -9.66 4.79
CA THR A 160 -17.32 -8.42 4.14
C THR A 160 -18.31 -7.91 3.08
N ARG A 161 -19.40 -8.63 2.83
CA ARG A 161 -20.57 -8.12 2.08
C ARG A 161 -21.44 -7.19 2.94
N THR A 162 -21.23 -7.12 4.25
CA THR A 162 -21.98 -6.21 5.12
C THR A 162 -21.17 -4.94 5.35
N LYS A 163 -21.68 -3.82 4.84
CA LYS A 163 -21.15 -2.47 5.08
C LYS A 163 -21.52 -2.03 6.50
N CYS A 164 -20.68 -1.22 7.13
CA CYS A 164 -20.87 -0.84 8.52
C CYS A 164 -20.34 0.55 8.84
N THR A 165 -20.90 1.14 9.90
CA THR A 165 -20.45 2.38 10.53
C THR A 165 -20.09 2.20 12.01
N SER A 166 -20.51 1.08 12.61
CA SER A 166 -20.18 0.69 13.98
C SER A 166 -20.26 -0.83 14.14
N ASN A 167 -19.78 -1.34 15.28
CA ASN A 167 -19.89 -2.78 15.60
C ASN A 167 -21.34 -3.26 15.71
N ALA A 168 -22.31 -2.37 15.97
CA ALA A 168 -23.72 -2.74 16.06
C ALA A 168 -24.25 -3.25 14.71
N ASP A 169 -23.75 -2.70 13.60
CA ASP A 169 -24.16 -3.10 12.24
C ASP A 169 -23.73 -4.53 11.91
N CYS A 170 -22.76 -5.08 12.66
CA CYS A 170 -22.21 -6.42 12.45
C CYS A 170 -22.89 -7.51 13.28
N ALA A 171 -23.91 -7.19 14.10
CA ALA A 171 -24.57 -8.16 14.96
C ALA A 171 -25.14 -9.37 14.19
N GLY A 172 -25.71 -9.15 12.99
CA GLY A 172 -26.26 -10.22 12.15
C GLY A 172 -25.23 -10.91 11.24
N SER A 173 -24.07 -10.29 11.04
CA SER A 173 -23.00 -10.79 10.14
C SER A 173 -21.83 -11.42 10.89
N GLY A 174 -21.75 -11.20 12.20
CA GLY A 174 -20.62 -11.58 13.03
C GLY A 174 -19.44 -10.61 12.92
N GLY A 175 -18.59 -10.64 13.94
CA GLY A 175 -17.36 -9.85 13.98
C GLY A 175 -17.56 -8.37 14.35
N THR A 176 -16.61 -7.54 13.92
CA THR A 176 -16.49 -6.11 14.19
C THR A 176 -16.49 -5.32 12.88
N CYS A 177 -16.78 -4.02 12.98
CA CYS A 177 -16.73 -3.10 11.86
C CYS A 177 -15.32 -2.57 11.67
N GLU A 178 -14.65 -2.98 10.60
CA GLU A 178 -13.23 -2.72 10.37
C GLU A 178 -13.00 -2.03 9.03
N TYR A 179 -11.85 -1.38 8.91
CA TYR A 179 -11.41 -0.75 7.68
C TYR A 179 -10.58 -1.71 6.83
N TYR A 180 -10.72 -1.63 5.51
CA TYR A 180 -9.99 -2.45 4.54
C TYR A 180 -9.24 -1.55 3.56
N PHE A 181 -8.01 -1.95 3.23
CA PHE A 181 -7.22 -1.30 2.20
C PHE A 181 -7.40 -2.02 0.87
N GLY A 182 -8.26 -1.45 0.03
CA GLY A 182 -8.61 -2.01 -1.28
C GLY A 182 -9.46 -3.28 -1.23
N SER A 183 -9.62 -3.89 -2.41
CA SER A 183 -10.28 -5.19 -2.57
C SER A 183 -9.30 -6.35 -2.29
N LEU A 184 -9.75 -7.58 -2.56
CA LEU A 184 -8.90 -8.77 -2.41
C LEU A 184 -7.74 -8.73 -3.42
N LEU A 185 -6.52 -8.98 -2.93
CA LEU A 185 -5.29 -9.01 -3.71
C LEU A 185 -4.98 -10.46 -4.16
N PRO A 186 -5.10 -10.78 -5.46
CA PRO A 186 -4.70 -12.07 -6.00
C PRO A 186 -3.19 -12.13 -6.19
N LEU A 187 -2.55 -13.15 -5.63
CA LEU A 187 -1.11 -13.41 -5.79
C LEU A 187 -0.92 -14.83 -6.32
N SER A 188 -0.03 -15.00 -7.30
CA SER A 188 0.42 -16.32 -7.71
C SER A 188 1.89 -16.30 -8.11
N ALA A 189 2.64 -17.27 -7.59
CA ALA A 189 4.06 -17.45 -7.83
C ALA A 189 4.43 -18.91 -7.60
N GLY A 190 5.44 -19.44 -8.30
CA GLY A 190 5.98 -20.78 -8.06
C GLY A 190 4.94 -21.92 -8.06
N GLY A 191 3.85 -21.79 -8.83
CA GLY A 191 2.75 -22.76 -8.87
C GLY A 191 1.80 -22.71 -7.66
N VAL A 192 1.97 -21.75 -6.75
CA VAL A 192 1.12 -21.51 -5.59
C VAL A 192 0.31 -20.24 -5.81
N SER A 193 -0.92 -20.23 -5.33
CA SER A 193 -1.81 -19.06 -5.38
C SER A 193 -2.35 -18.72 -4.01
N THR A 194 -2.41 -17.44 -3.70
CA THR A 194 -3.03 -16.92 -2.49
C THR A 194 -3.96 -15.75 -2.82
N CYS A 195 -4.99 -15.59 -2.00
CA CYS A 195 -5.83 -14.41 -2.00
C CYS A 195 -5.62 -13.68 -0.69
N VAL A 196 -5.32 -12.38 -0.74
CA VAL A 196 -4.99 -11.60 0.46
C VAL A 196 -6.03 -10.50 0.67
N SER A 197 -6.56 -10.43 1.88
CA SER A 197 -7.39 -9.31 2.33
C SER A 197 -6.62 -8.48 3.34
N ASN A 198 -6.54 -7.17 3.11
CA ASN A 198 -5.80 -6.25 3.97
C ASN A 198 -6.77 -5.48 4.86
N GLN A 199 -6.88 -5.91 6.11
CA GLN A 199 -7.66 -5.24 7.14
C GLN A 199 -6.75 -4.27 7.89
N VAL A 200 -7.12 -2.99 8.00
CA VAL A 200 -6.41 -2.03 8.84
C VAL A 200 -6.68 -2.36 10.31
N THR A 201 -5.64 -2.43 11.12
CA THR A 201 -5.73 -2.69 12.55
C THR A 201 -5.17 -1.54 13.36
N GLY A 202 -6.01 -0.96 14.20
CA GLY A 202 -5.63 0.19 15.02
C GLY A 202 -5.66 1.51 14.26
N ALA A 203 -5.02 2.52 14.84
CA ALA A 203 -4.97 3.86 14.28
C ALA A 203 -3.87 3.97 13.22
N ILE A 204 -4.15 4.71 12.16
CA ILE A 204 -3.13 5.27 11.27
C ILE A 204 -2.68 6.59 11.86
N THR A 205 -1.37 6.76 12.00
CA THR A 205 -0.75 7.99 12.49
C THR A 205 0.38 8.42 11.57
N GLY A 206 0.82 9.67 11.68
CA GLY A 206 1.96 10.13 10.91
C GLY A 206 1.95 11.63 10.70
N THR A 207 2.80 12.07 9.77
CA THR A 207 2.88 13.46 9.35
C THR A 207 2.99 13.55 7.83
N ALA A 208 2.40 14.58 7.24
CA ALA A 208 2.65 14.96 5.86
C ALA A 208 2.86 16.46 5.77
N ASP A 209 3.90 16.87 5.05
CA ASP A 209 4.04 18.21 4.53
C ASP A 209 3.16 18.30 3.27
N VAL A 210 2.03 18.98 3.40
CA VAL A 210 0.99 19.01 2.36
C VAL A 210 1.35 19.94 1.20
N ASP A 211 2.41 20.76 1.33
CA ASP A 211 2.87 21.60 0.24
C ASP A 211 3.92 20.87 -0.62
N SER A 212 4.79 20.06 0.00
CA SER A 212 5.86 19.33 -0.70
C SER A 212 5.51 17.88 -1.05
N GLY A 213 4.46 17.30 -0.45
CA GLY A 213 4.10 15.90 -0.59
C GLY A 213 4.99 14.93 0.21
N ALA A 214 5.92 15.45 1.03
CA ALA A 214 6.74 14.63 1.91
C ALA A 214 5.89 14.05 3.05
N SER A 215 5.95 12.74 3.28
CA SER A 215 5.14 12.10 4.33
C SER A 215 5.84 10.91 4.97
N THR A 216 5.41 10.60 6.18
CA THR A 216 5.74 9.38 6.91
C THR A 216 4.53 8.96 7.71
N THR A 217 4.10 7.72 7.55
CA THR A 217 2.92 7.17 8.24
C THR A 217 3.22 5.84 8.88
N ALA A 218 2.55 5.57 9.99
CA ALA A 218 2.48 4.26 10.61
C ALA A 218 1.13 3.64 10.28
N VAL A 219 1.16 2.50 9.58
CA VAL A 219 -0.05 1.78 9.14
C VAL A 219 0.12 0.31 9.50
N HIS A 220 -0.68 -0.16 10.44
CA HIS A 220 -0.65 -1.56 10.85
C HIS A 220 -1.82 -2.29 10.21
N LEU A 221 -1.54 -3.39 9.53
CA LEU A 221 -2.53 -4.22 8.86
C LEU A 221 -2.52 -5.62 9.46
N VAL A 222 -3.66 -6.30 9.35
CA VAL A 222 -3.72 -7.75 9.36
C VAL A 222 -4.03 -8.21 7.94
N SER A 223 -3.02 -8.78 7.29
CA SER A 223 -3.16 -9.44 6.00
C SER A 223 -3.68 -10.85 6.22
N ARG A 224 -4.95 -11.07 5.91
CA ARG A 224 -5.57 -12.40 5.95
C ARG A 224 -5.26 -13.12 4.65
N VAL A 225 -4.52 -14.20 4.74
CA VAL A 225 -4.07 -14.97 3.58
C VAL A 225 -4.91 -16.22 3.45
N PHE A 226 -5.49 -16.42 2.26
CA PHE A 226 -6.27 -17.59 1.90
C PHE A 226 -5.55 -18.37 0.82
N SER A 227 -5.65 -19.70 0.83
CA SER A 227 -5.22 -20.52 -0.29
C SER A 227 -6.11 -20.24 -1.50
N GLY A 228 -5.52 -19.86 -2.63
CA GLY A 228 -6.25 -19.64 -3.87
C GLY A 228 -6.73 -20.94 -4.50
N ALA A 229 -7.84 -20.88 -5.23
CA ALA A 229 -8.45 -22.07 -5.84
C ALA A 229 -7.59 -22.62 -6.99
N THR A 230 -7.02 -21.73 -7.80
CA THR A 230 -6.08 -22.06 -8.89
C THR A 230 -5.08 -20.93 -9.09
N VAL A 231 -3.95 -21.23 -9.74
CA VAL A 231 -2.94 -20.21 -10.11
C VAL A 231 -3.50 -19.08 -10.99
N ALA A 232 -4.53 -19.35 -11.80
CA ALA A 232 -5.15 -18.36 -12.68
C ALA A 232 -6.35 -17.64 -12.03
N SER A 233 -6.84 -18.13 -10.90
CA SER A 233 -7.95 -17.52 -10.15
C SER A 233 -7.65 -17.60 -8.65
N PRO A 234 -6.67 -16.81 -8.16
CA PRO A 234 -6.28 -16.86 -6.75
C PRO A 234 -7.40 -16.37 -5.84
N CYS A 235 -8.10 -15.31 -6.24
CA CYS A 235 -9.24 -14.74 -5.53
C CYS A 235 -10.57 -15.03 -6.22
N PRO A 236 -11.69 -15.07 -5.48
CA PRO A 236 -13.02 -14.94 -6.06
C PRO A 236 -13.21 -13.61 -6.77
N LYS A 237 -13.95 -13.63 -7.88
CA LYS A 237 -14.20 -12.48 -8.75
C LYS A 237 -15.64 -12.01 -8.65
N CYS A 238 -15.83 -10.73 -8.89
CA CYS A 238 -17.15 -10.15 -9.17
C CYS A 238 -17.33 -9.99 -10.68
N VAL A 239 -18.24 -10.77 -11.26
CA VAL A 239 -18.40 -10.86 -12.72
C VAL A 239 -19.68 -10.19 -13.17
N GLY A 240 -19.59 -9.37 -14.23
CA GLY A 240 -20.76 -8.77 -14.87
C GLY A 240 -21.19 -7.43 -14.29
N ASP A 241 -20.43 -6.88 -13.34
CA ASP A 241 -20.60 -5.50 -12.91
C ASP A 241 -19.83 -4.55 -13.85
N ALA A 242 -20.50 -3.48 -14.29
CA ALA A 242 -19.97 -2.56 -15.28
C ALA A 242 -19.29 -1.34 -14.66
N THR A 243 -19.68 -0.96 -13.44
CA THR A 243 -19.22 0.27 -12.80
C THR A 243 -18.74 -0.06 -11.40
N ALA A 244 -17.42 -0.06 -11.20
CA ALA A 244 -16.86 -0.34 -9.89
C ALA A 244 -17.25 0.73 -8.86
N ASN A 245 -17.54 0.30 -7.64
CA ASN A 245 -17.74 1.14 -6.47
C ASN A 245 -18.88 2.18 -6.64
N ASP A 246 -19.94 1.83 -7.36
CA ASP A 246 -21.14 2.67 -7.53
C ASP A 246 -22.26 2.32 -6.52
N GLY A 247 -21.98 1.40 -5.60
CA GLY A 247 -22.91 0.92 -4.60
C GLY A 247 -23.96 -0.07 -5.11
N ALA A 248 -24.05 -0.26 -6.43
CA ALA A 248 -24.96 -1.19 -7.06
C ALA A 248 -24.29 -2.55 -7.23
N ARG A 249 -24.90 -3.58 -6.63
CA ARG A 249 -24.44 -4.96 -6.80
C ARG A 249 -24.92 -5.56 -8.11
N ALA A 250 -24.42 -5.06 -9.22
CA ALA A 250 -24.84 -5.49 -10.55
C ALA A 250 -24.12 -6.76 -11.04
N GLY A 251 -22.98 -7.12 -10.43
CA GLY A 251 -22.25 -8.35 -10.73
C GLY A 251 -22.70 -9.55 -9.89
N ILE A 252 -22.09 -10.69 -10.16
CA ILE A 252 -22.27 -11.96 -9.43
C ILE A 252 -20.91 -12.51 -9.00
N CYS A 253 -20.81 -12.96 -7.75
CA CYS A 253 -19.63 -13.65 -7.26
C CYS A 253 -19.46 -15.00 -7.97
N ASP A 254 -18.31 -15.23 -8.61
CA ASP A 254 -18.05 -16.48 -9.32
C ASP A 254 -17.81 -17.66 -8.36
N SER A 255 -17.22 -17.39 -7.21
CA SER A 255 -16.74 -18.36 -6.23
C SER A 255 -16.69 -17.71 -4.83
N GLY A 256 -16.05 -18.39 -3.87
CA GLY A 256 -15.95 -17.91 -2.49
C GLY A 256 -17.22 -18.14 -1.67
N GLN A 257 -17.27 -17.54 -0.48
CA GLN A 257 -18.35 -17.74 0.50
C GLN A 257 -19.71 -17.26 -0.02
N ASN A 258 -19.71 -16.24 -0.88
CA ASN A 258 -20.92 -15.65 -1.44
C ASN A 258 -21.14 -16.03 -2.92
N SER A 259 -20.57 -17.15 -3.38
CA SER A 259 -20.75 -17.63 -4.76
C SER A 259 -22.22 -17.60 -5.21
N GLY A 260 -22.47 -17.05 -6.40
CA GLY A 260 -23.81 -16.87 -6.97
C GLY A 260 -24.62 -15.70 -6.41
N GLN A 261 -24.14 -14.99 -5.38
CA GLN A 261 -24.78 -13.78 -4.88
C GLN A 261 -24.30 -12.54 -5.63
N SER A 262 -25.08 -11.46 -5.55
CA SER A 262 -24.73 -10.20 -6.18
C SER A 262 -23.58 -9.46 -5.48
N CYS A 263 -22.76 -8.77 -6.27
CA CYS A 263 -21.57 -8.03 -5.83
C CYS A 263 -21.38 -6.72 -6.61
N ASP A 264 -20.69 -5.79 -5.97
CA ASP A 264 -20.17 -4.54 -6.55
C ASP A 264 -18.63 -4.68 -6.67
N VAL A 265 -18.06 -4.45 -7.86
CA VAL A 265 -16.62 -4.52 -8.10
C VAL A 265 -15.90 -3.47 -7.27
N ASN A 266 -14.90 -3.89 -6.49
CA ASN A 266 -14.15 -2.97 -5.64
C ASN A 266 -12.73 -2.69 -6.13
N GLY A 267 -12.19 -3.54 -7.00
CA GLY A 267 -10.91 -3.36 -7.65
C GLY A 267 -10.65 -4.47 -8.66
N SER A 268 -9.63 -4.30 -9.49
CA SER A 268 -9.23 -5.23 -10.54
C SER A 268 -7.72 -5.37 -10.60
N SER A 269 -7.27 -6.59 -10.82
CA SER A 269 -5.85 -6.84 -11.10
C SER A 269 -5.51 -6.36 -12.51
N PRO A 270 -4.32 -5.78 -12.74
CA PRO A 270 -3.81 -5.52 -14.08
C PRO A 270 -3.56 -6.83 -14.85
N ASN A 271 -3.42 -7.97 -14.16
CA ASN A 271 -3.36 -9.27 -14.81
C ASN A 271 -4.77 -9.71 -15.23
N VAL A 272 -4.95 -9.88 -16.55
CA VAL A 272 -6.25 -10.21 -17.15
C VAL A 272 -6.88 -11.49 -16.58
N PHE A 273 -6.09 -12.49 -16.17
CA PHE A 273 -6.60 -13.76 -15.66
C PHE A 273 -7.19 -13.63 -14.24
N PHE A 274 -6.59 -12.77 -13.42
CA PHE A 274 -7.01 -12.56 -12.03
C PHE A 274 -8.30 -11.73 -11.93
N GLY A 275 -8.51 -10.79 -12.85
CA GLY A 275 -9.77 -10.08 -13.04
C GLY A 275 -10.19 -9.15 -11.89
N ALA A 276 -11.49 -8.83 -11.87
CA ALA A 276 -12.10 -7.92 -10.92
C ALA A 276 -12.48 -8.63 -9.61
N THR A 277 -12.00 -8.13 -8.48
CA THR A 277 -12.28 -8.66 -7.14
C THR A 277 -13.22 -7.73 -6.37
N SER A 278 -13.91 -8.29 -5.37
CA SER A 278 -14.84 -7.54 -4.52
C SER A 278 -14.78 -8.02 -3.07
N LEU A 279 -14.97 -7.08 -2.14
CA LEU A 279 -15.20 -7.39 -0.73
C LEU A 279 -16.57 -8.07 -0.53
N ASP A 280 -17.50 -7.98 -1.48
CA ASP A 280 -18.75 -8.76 -1.46
C ASP A 280 -18.52 -10.25 -1.74
N CYS A 281 -17.38 -10.63 -2.33
CA CYS A 281 -17.01 -11.99 -2.70
C CYS A 281 -15.80 -12.52 -1.90
N PRO A 282 -15.87 -12.62 -0.56
CA PRO A 282 -14.74 -13.11 0.22
C PRO A 282 -14.44 -14.59 -0.09
N PRO A 283 -13.18 -15.03 0.04
CA PRO A 283 -12.85 -16.45 0.02
C PRO A 283 -13.59 -17.21 1.12
N VAL A 284 -13.69 -18.54 0.98
CA VAL A 284 -14.29 -19.37 2.04
C VAL A 284 -13.43 -19.33 3.31
N ALA A 285 -14.04 -19.18 4.48
CA ALA A 285 -13.32 -19.05 5.75
C ALA A 285 -12.35 -20.22 6.02
N GLY A 286 -12.73 -21.46 5.64
CA GLY A 286 -11.88 -22.64 5.80
C GLY A 286 -10.62 -22.67 4.92
N ALA A 287 -10.50 -21.77 3.93
CA ALA A 287 -9.29 -21.63 3.11
C ALA A 287 -8.27 -20.65 3.73
N GLN A 288 -8.59 -20.02 4.87
CA GLN A 288 -7.65 -19.10 5.51
C GLN A 288 -6.46 -19.88 6.08
N ILE A 289 -5.26 -19.51 5.65
CA ILE A 289 -4.00 -20.16 6.04
C ILE A 289 -3.13 -19.27 6.95
N ALA A 290 -3.43 -17.97 7.04
CA ALA A 290 -2.76 -17.07 7.98
C ALA A 290 -3.57 -15.79 8.27
N SER A 291 -3.30 -15.19 9.43
CA SER A 291 -3.60 -13.79 9.77
C SER A 291 -2.25 -13.14 10.10
N LEU A 292 -1.64 -12.48 9.12
CA LEU A 292 -0.29 -11.95 9.27
C LEU A 292 -0.36 -10.50 9.76
N PRO A 293 0.22 -10.15 10.92
CA PRO A 293 0.43 -8.75 11.27
C PRO A 293 1.49 -8.18 10.32
N VAL A 294 1.16 -7.06 9.67
CA VAL A 294 2.05 -6.36 8.75
C VAL A 294 2.15 -4.92 9.20
N ASP A 295 3.36 -4.50 9.59
CA ASP A 295 3.68 -3.09 9.78
C ASP A 295 4.00 -2.47 8.41
N LEU A 296 2.99 -1.85 7.80
CA LEU A 296 3.11 -1.13 6.54
C LEU A 296 3.41 0.36 6.76
N SER A 297 4.13 0.67 7.84
CA SER A 297 4.70 2.01 8.02
C SER A 297 5.51 2.38 6.77
N ASN A 298 5.22 3.56 6.23
CA ASN A 298 5.69 3.98 4.92
C ASN A 298 6.12 5.43 4.90
N SER A 299 6.88 5.79 3.87
CA SER A 299 7.36 7.15 3.64
C SER A 299 7.38 7.46 2.14
N THR A 300 7.24 8.73 1.78
CA THR A 300 7.59 9.20 0.43
C THR A 300 9.08 9.47 0.25
N GLY A 301 9.89 9.23 1.29
CA GLY A 301 11.34 9.13 1.20
C GLY A 301 11.84 7.70 0.99
N THR A 302 13.16 7.51 0.98
CA THR A 302 13.76 6.16 0.94
C THR A 302 13.75 5.52 2.32
N VAL A 303 13.17 4.33 2.43
CA VAL A 303 13.22 3.47 3.61
C VAL A 303 14.38 2.49 3.44
N THR A 304 15.23 2.38 4.45
CA THR A 304 16.41 1.51 4.42
C THR A 304 16.42 0.58 5.62
N ARG A 305 16.76 -0.70 5.38
CA ARG A 305 17.01 -1.67 6.45
C ARG A 305 18.40 -2.27 6.25
N THR A 306 19.23 -2.18 7.27
CA THR A 306 20.63 -2.64 7.24
C THR A 306 20.79 -3.86 8.15
N LEU A 307 21.47 -4.90 7.67
CA LEU A 307 21.84 -6.04 8.49
C LEU A 307 22.86 -5.59 9.55
N SER A 308 22.61 -5.97 10.79
CA SER A 308 23.49 -5.65 11.91
C SER A 308 23.82 -6.93 12.69
N THR A 309 24.68 -6.82 13.70
CA THR A 309 24.91 -7.91 14.65
C THR A 309 23.69 -8.22 15.52
N ALA A 310 22.66 -7.36 15.52
CA ALA A 310 21.39 -7.61 16.19
C ALA A 310 20.35 -8.30 15.29
N SER A 311 20.63 -8.44 13.99
CA SER A 311 19.79 -9.20 13.06
C SER A 311 19.88 -10.70 13.35
N PRO A 312 18.80 -11.47 13.15
CA PRO A 312 18.84 -12.92 13.35
C PRO A 312 19.80 -13.57 12.37
N LEU A 313 20.36 -14.72 12.78
CA LEU A 313 21.11 -15.57 11.85
C LEU A 313 20.14 -16.32 10.95
N CYS A 314 20.52 -16.49 9.69
CA CYS A 314 19.81 -17.39 8.78
C CYS A 314 19.93 -18.84 9.27
N HIS A 315 18.95 -19.69 8.95
CA HIS A 315 18.95 -21.10 9.40
C HIS A 315 18.89 -22.14 8.27
N ALA A 316 18.84 -21.70 7.01
CA ALA A 316 19.03 -22.58 5.86
C ALA A 316 20.43 -23.20 5.85
N PRO A 317 20.55 -24.51 5.50
CA PRO A 317 21.84 -25.16 5.35
C PRO A 317 22.76 -24.39 4.39
N GLY A 318 24.01 -24.15 4.81
CA GLY A 318 24.99 -23.37 4.05
C GLY A 318 25.01 -21.87 4.36
N PHE A 319 24.00 -21.36 5.06
CA PHE A 319 23.86 -19.92 5.37
C PHE A 319 23.85 -19.60 6.87
N THR A 320 24.10 -20.59 7.74
CA THR A 320 23.95 -20.45 9.21
C THR A 320 24.90 -19.47 9.90
N THR A 321 25.87 -18.92 9.16
CA THR A 321 26.80 -17.89 9.63
C THR A 321 26.47 -16.50 9.10
N LEU A 322 25.44 -16.37 8.25
CA LEU A 322 25.00 -15.11 7.66
C LEU A 322 23.80 -14.55 8.44
N ALA A 323 23.60 -13.24 8.32
CA ALA A 323 22.45 -12.55 8.92
C ALA A 323 21.27 -12.52 7.94
N CYS A 324 20.06 -12.58 8.47
CA CYS A 324 18.81 -12.46 7.72
C CYS A 324 18.01 -11.26 8.26
N PHE A 325 17.21 -10.60 7.42
CA PHE A 325 16.46 -9.41 7.86
C PHE A 325 15.28 -9.70 8.77
N CYS A 326 14.71 -10.89 8.64
CA CYS A 326 13.44 -11.24 9.23
C CYS A 326 13.44 -12.71 9.65
N ASP A 327 12.83 -12.96 10.80
CA ASP A 327 12.49 -14.29 11.29
C ASP A 327 11.23 -14.18 12.18
N THR A 328 11.03 -15.12 13.10
CA THR A 328 9.96 -15.09 14.10
C THR A 328 10.51 -15.16 15.52
N CYS A 329 9.73 -14.60 16.45
CA CYS A 329 10.01 -14.72 17.87
C CYS A 329 9.90 -16.17 18.36
N ASN A 330 10.65 -16.47 19.42
CA ASN A 330 10.77 -17.81 20.01
C ASN A 330 9.61 -18.20 20.92
N ASP A 331 8.44 -17.59 20.76
CA ASP A 331 7.23 -17.82 21.54
C ASP A 331 6.09 -18.44 20.71
N ALA A 332 4.94 -18.67 21.35
CA ALA A 332 3.79 -19.30 20.72
C ALA A 332 3.15 -18.48 19.59
N ALA A 333 3.17 -17.14 19.71
CA ALA A 333 2.54 -16.24 18.75
C ALA A 333 3.41 -16.05 17.51
N ALA A 334 4.72 -16.19 17.66
CA ALA A 334 5.68 -16.25 16.57
C ALA A 334 5.62 -15.01 15.67
N GLU A 335 5.50 -13.84 16.29
CA GLU A 335 5.44 -12.58 15.59
C GLU A 335 6.68 -12.42 14.69
N PRO A 336 6.51 -11.84 13.49
CA PRO A 336 7.63 -11.49 12.64
C PRO A 336 8.54 -10.49 13.37
N CYS A 337 9.84 -10.71 13.31
CA CYS A 337 10.83 -9.87 13.97
C CYS A 337 12.01 -9.61 13.05
N ALA A 338 12.69 -8.49 13.25
CA ALA A 338 13.95 -8.15 12.60
C ALA A 338 15.13 -8.17 13.58
N THR A 339 14.86 -8.02 14.88
CA THR A 339 15.82 -8.08 15.99
C THR A 339 15.15 -8.64 17.24
N ASN A 340 15.94 -8.98 18.27
CA ASN A 340 15.40 -9.44 19.55
C ASN A 340 14.52 -8.39 20.26
N ALA A 341 14.67 -7.10 19.93
CA ALA A 341 13.87 -6.02 20.53
C ALA A 341 12.41 -6.03 20.05
N ASP A 342 12.13 -6.70 18.93
CA ASP A 342 10.78 -6.83 18.39
C ASP A 342 10.00 -7.95 19.11
N CYS A 343 10.69 -8.80 19.88
CA CYS A 343 10.10 -9.96 20.51
C CYS A 343 9.67 -9.66 21.95
N PRO A 344 8.46 -10.12 22.36
CA PRO A 344 8.06 -10.03 23.75
C PRO A 344 8.96 -10.92 24.61
N ASP A 345 9.26 -10.50 25.85
CA ASP A 345 10.01 -11.32 26.82
C ASP A 345 9.23 -12.64 27.06
N PRO A 346 9.73 -13.81 26.61
CA PRO A 346 9.05 -15.06 26.87
C PRO A 346 9.26 -15.45 28.34
N PRO A 347 8.28 -16.10 28.98
CA PRO A 347 8.48 -16.67 30.31
C PRO A 347 9.55 -17.79 30.25
N GLY A 348 10.74 -17.53 30.80
CA GLY A 348 11.83 -18.51 30.87
C GLY A 348 13.24 -17.90 30.90
N PRO A 349 14.30 -18.72 30.99
CA PRO A 349 15.69 -18.25 31.08
C PRO A 349 16.28 -17.85 29.73
N THR A 350 15.62 -18.19 28.62
CA THR A 350 16.17 -18.07 27.26
C THR A 350 16.05 -16.66 26.68
N GLY A 351 15.22 -15.79 27.27
CA GLY A 351 14.99 -14.43 26.81
C GLY A 351 14.33 -14.35 25.41
N PRO A 352 14.04 -13.12 24.94
CA PRO A 352 13.41 -12.87 23.66
C PRO A 352 14.46 -13.05 22.55
N ILE A 353 14.19 -13.96 21.63
CA ILE A 353 15.10 -14.27 20.53
C ILE A 353 14.33 -14.22 19.21
N CYS A 354 14.74 -13.30 18.34
CA CYS A 354 14.35 -13.32 16.95
C CYS A 354 15.13 -14.42 16.22
N GLY A 355 14.41 -15.31 15.54
CA GLY A 355 15.00 -16.51 14.95
C GLY A 355 15.41 -17.53 16.01
N GLY A 356 14.70 -17.60 17.14
CA GLY A 356 14.90 -18.62 18.16
C GLY A 356 13.99 -19.83 17.95
N LYS A 357 14.47 -21.02 18.32
CA LYS A 357 13.69 -22.26 18.23
C LYS A 357 12.61 -22.31 19.31
N ARG A 358 11.53 -23.00 18.98
CA ARG A 358 10.45 -23.33 19.91
C ARG A 358 9.84 -24.68 19.60
N CYS A 359 9.07 -25.19 20.54
CA CYS A 359 8.36 -26.43 20.33
C CYS A 359 7.21 -26.24 19.33
N ILE A 360 7.31 -26.93 18.19
CA ILE A 360 6.23 -27.02 17.21
C ILE A 360 5.43 -28.28 17.53
N ALA A 361 4.17 -28.08 17.91
CA ALA A 361 3.26 -29.10 18.45
C ALA A 361 3.73 -29.73 19.78
N GLY A 362 2.98 -30.72 20.26
CA GLY A 362 3.22 -31.38 21.55
C GLY A 362 2.67 -30.61 22.75
N THR A 363 2.94 -31.11 23.96
CA THR A 363 2.43 -30.52 25.21
C THR A 363 3.05 -29.16 25.53
N ASN A 364 4.23 -28.90 24.97
CA ASN A 364 4.98 -27.66 25.19
C ASN A 364 4.91 -26.74 23.97
N ALA A 365 3.92 -26.90 23.09
CA ALA A 365 3.81 -26.09 21.87
C ALA A 365 3.94 -24.58 22.15
N GLY A 366 4.86 -23.93 21.44
CA GLY A 366 5.13 -22.50 21.57
C GLY A 366 6.16 -22.10 22.62
N THR A 367 6.63 -23.01 23.47
CA THR A 367 7.72 -22.67 24.42
C THR A 367 9.08 -22.62 23.72
N PRO A 368 9.95 -21.66 24.07
CA PRO A 368 11.35 -21.69 23.63
C PRO A 368 12.01 -23.03 23.97
N CYS A 369 12.89 -23.50 23.10
CA CYS A 369 13.59 -24.77 23.31
C CYS A 369 15.01 -24.73 22.71
N ALA A 370 15.90 -25.54 23.28
CA ALA A 370 17.23 -25.83 22.75
C ALA A 370 17.32 -27.22 22.11
N ALA A 371 16.53 -28.18 22.60
CA ALA A 371 16.57 -29.58 22.16
C ALA A 371 15.18 -30.19 22.00
N THR A 372 15.04 -31.14 21.07
CA THR A 372 13.76 -31.84 20.80
C THR A 372 13.20 -32.58 22.02
N SER A 373 14.06 -32.99 22.96
CA SER A 373 13.63 -33.60 24.23
C SER A 373 12.77 -32.67 25.10
N GLU A 374 12.87 -31.35 24.90
CA GLU A 374 12.07 -30.34 25.59
C GLU A 374 10.68 -30.15 24.95
N CYS A 375 10.42 -30.82 23.81
CA CYS A 375 9.18 -30.79 23.07
C CYS A 375 8.54 -32.18 23.00
N PRO A 376 7.95 -32.70 24.09
CA PRO A 376 7.31 -34.01 24.08
C PRO A 376 6.21 -34.07 23.02
N SER A 377 6.31 -35.04 22.10
CA SER A 377 5.41 -35.20 20.95
C SER A 377 5.39 -33.98 20.00
N GLY A 378 6.47 -33.20 19.99
CA GLY A 378 6.69 -32.08 19.09
C GLY A 378 8.14 -32.05 18.58
N ALA A 379 8.51 -30.96 17.94
CA ALA A 379 9.87 -30.74 17.46
C ALA A 379 10.40 -29.39 17.92
N CYS A 380 11.67 -29.34 18.35
CA CYS A 380 12.33 -28.09 18.65
C CYS A 380 12.91 -27.48 17.38
N THR A 381 12.15 -26.58 16.74
CA THR A 381 12.49 -26.04 15.41
C THR A 381 11.92 -24.63 15.21
N PHE A 382 12.20 -24.07 14.03
CA PHE A 382 11.63 -22.82 13.55
C PHE A 382 10.33 -23.08 12.76
N PRO A 383 9.37 -22.16 12.77
CA PRO A 383 8.22 -22.21 11.88
C PRO A 383 8.61 -21.80 10.46
N GLY A 384 7.77 -22.14 9.49
CA GLY A 384 8.00 -21.74 8.11
C GLY A 384 9.19 -22.43 7.46
N THR A 385 9.71 -21.79 6.42
CA THR A 385 10.86 -22.26 5.64
C THR A 385 12.15 -21.76 6.24
N ALA A 386 13.22 -22.54 6.09
CA ALA A 386 14.51 -22.16 6.61
C ALA A 386 15.02 -20.84 5.99
N THR A 387 15.24 -19.77 6.78
CA THR A 387 15.62 -18.46 6.23
C THR A 387 17.00 -18.50 5.60
N ALA A 388 17.14 -17.83 4.46
CA ALA A 388 18.40 -17.59 3.76
C ALA A 388 18.37 -16.15 3.20
N PRO A 389 19.53 -15.57 2.85
CA PRO A 389 19.56 -14.23 2.26
C PRO A 389 18.89 -14.18 0.87
N ASN A 390 19.09 -15.24 0.08
CA ASN A 390 18.55 -15.39 -1.25
C ASN A 390 18.48 -16.88 -1.63
N GLN A 391 17.91 -17.18 -2.79
CA GLN A 391 17.90 -18.52 -3.37
C GLN A 391 18.63 -18.58 -4.73
N CYS A 392 19.70 -17.79 -4.87
CA CYS A 392 20.57 -17.82 -6.04
C CYS A 392 21.43 -19.09 -6.02
N SER A 393 21.68 -19.68 -7.19
CA SER A 393 22.43 -20.93 -7.35
C SER A 393 23.91 -20.78 -7.00
N ASP A 394 24.45 -19.58 -7.18
CA ASP A 394 25.79 -19.15 -6.78
C ASP A 394 25.80 -18.40 -5.42
N ALA A 395 24.67 -18.43 -4.70
CA ALA A 395 24.44 -17.72 -3.45
C ALA A 395 24.61 -16.18 -3.52
N THR A 396 24.73 -15.61 -4.72
CA THR A 396 25.06 -14.21 -4.93
C THR A 396 23.94 -13.49 -5.67
N CYS A 397 23.29 -12.58 -4.96
CA CYS A 397 22.38 -11.61 -5.54
C CYS A 397 23.16 -10.40 -6.04
N SER A 398 23.07 -10.12 -7.34
CA SER A 398 23.73 -8.97 -7.98
C SER A 398 22.74 -7.81 -8.10
N PRO A 399 23.14 -6.57 -7.77
CA PRO A 399 22.26 -5.42 -7.88
C PRO A 399 21.90 -5.12 -9.33
N THR A 400 20.66 -4.71 -9.54
CA THR A 400 20.12 -4.20 -10.80
C THR A 400 19.59 -2.78 -10.60
N THR A 401 18.78 -2.27 -11.52
CA THR A 401 18.18 -0.93 -11.40
C THR A 401 17.01 -0.91 -10.43
N GLY A 402 16.80 0.19 -9.71
CA GLY A 402 15.58 0.42 -8.93
C GLY A 402 15.48 -0.41 -7.64
N ASN A 403 16.55 -0.44 -6.85
CA ASN A 403 16.68 -1.24 -5.61
C ASN A 403 16.57 -2.77 -5.79
N GLU A 404 16.36 -3.27 -7.00
CA GLU A 404 16.22 -4.68 -7.30
C GLU A 404 17.55 -5.44 -7.36
N GLY A 405 17.47 -6.75 -7.15
CA GLY A 405 18.57 -7.67 -7.40
C GLY A 405 18.17 -8.84 -8.30
N GLU A 406 19.15 -9.47 -8.92
CA GLU A 406 18.97 -10.70 -9.70
C GLU A 406 20.06 -11.74 -9.42
N CYS A 407 19.67 -13.02 -9.53
CA CYS A 407 20.56 -14.15 -9.43
C CYS A 407 21.23 -14.43 -10.78
N SER A 408 22.27 -13.67 -11.14
CA SER A 408 22.96 -13.81 -12.44
C SER A 408 23.58 -15.20 -12.64
N GLY A 409 23.97 -15.91 -11.57
CA GLY A 409 24.40 -17.31 -11.61
C GLY A 409 23.26 -18.34 -11.67
N GLY A 410 22.02 -17.89 -11.79
CA GLY A 410 20.81 -18.72 -11.80
C GLY A 410 20.09 -18.80 -10.45
N PRO A 411 18.87 -19.35 -10.41
CA PRO A 411 18.22 -20.03 -11.51
C PRO A 411 17.69 -19.07 -12.58
N PHE A 412 17.71 -19.54 -13.83
CA PHE A 412 17.00 -18.93 -14.93
C PHE A 412 15.63 -19.60 -15.03
N GLU A 413 14.57 -18.80 -15.06
CA GLU A 413 13.20 -19.26 -14.97
C GLU A 413 12.42 -18.88 -16.22
N GLN A 414 11.52 -19.75 -16.64
CA GLN A 414 10.67 -19.56 -17.81
C GLN A 414 9.21 -19.45 -17.39
N PHE A 415 8.49 -18.52 -18.00
CA PHE A 415 7.10 -18.21 -17.72
C PHE A 415 6.28 -18.12 -19.01
N CYS A 416 4.99 -18.38 -18.87
CA CYS A 416 4.03 -18.15 -19.93
C CYS A 416 3.89 -16.65 -20.25
N GLY A 417 3.73 -16.30 -21.51
CA GLY A 417 3.50 -14.92 -21.94
C GLY A 417 2.64 -14.83 -23.21
N PRO A 418 2.04 -13.67 -23.47
CA PRO A 418 2.39 -12.37 -22.87
C PRO A 418 1.74 -12.04 -21.52
N ASP A 419 0.62 -12.65 -21.14
CA ASP A 419 -0.20 -12.20 -20.00
C ASP A 419 -0.10 -13.12 -18.77
N ALA A 420 0.25 -14.39 -18.96
CA ALA A 420 0.32 -15.39 -17.87
C ALA A 420 1.72 -15.44 -17.22
N THR A 421 2.36 -14.29 -17.02
CA THR A 421 3.77 -14.17 -16.58
C THR A 421 4.04 -14.66 -15.14
N PHE A 422 2.99 -14.98 -14.39
CA PHE A 422 3.06 -15.62 -13.08
C PHE A 422 3.21 -17.15 -13.16
N ALA A 423 2.88 -17.74 -14.30
CA ALA A 423 2.84 -19.19 -14.48
C ALA A 423 4.17 -19.68 -15.07
N GLY A 424 4.93 -20.44 -14.28
CA GLY A 424 6.14 -21.10 -14.74
C GLY A 424 5.84 -22.15 -15.82
N CYS A 425 6.75 -22.31 -16.77
CA CYS A 425 6.60 -23.25 -17.89
C CYS A 425 7.95 -23.86 -18.30
N SER A 426 7.90 -24.99 -19.00
CA SER A 426 9.04 -25.56 -19.72
C SER A 426 8.74 -25.73 -21.22
N THR A 427 7.46 -25.78 -21.58
CA THR A 427 7.00 -25.87 -22.98
C THR A 427 5.71 -25.05 -23.17
N ASN A 428 5.33 -24.79 -24.43
CA ASN A 428 4.07 -24.13 -24.74
C ASN A 428 2.83 -24.91 -24.25
N ALA A 429 2.95 -26.22 -24.02
CA ALA A 429 1.85 -27.03 -23.52
C ALA A 429 1.46 -26.65 -22.08
N ASP A 430 2.42 -26.20 -21.27
CA ASP A 430 2.18 -25.73 -19.90
C ASP A 430 1.32 -24.45 -19.88
N CYS A 431 1.33 -23.71 -20.98
CA CYS A 431 0.58 -22.46 -21.14
C CYS A 431 -0.80 -22.65 -21.77
N ALA A 432 -1.20 -23.89 -22.09
CA ALA A 432 -2.43 -24.17 -22.85
C ALA A 432 -3.72 -23.88 -22.06
N SER A 433 -3.67 -23.88 -20.72
CA SER A 433 -4.82 -23.60 -19.85
C SER A 433 -5.16 -22.10 -19.73
N PHE A 434 -4.26 -21.22 -20.18
CA PHE A 434 -4.44 -19.78 -20.12
C PHE A 434 -5.03 -19.27 -21.43
N THR A 435 -6.36 -19.32 -21.53
CA THR A 435 -7.11 -19.03 -22.74
C THR A 435 -7.73 -17.62 -22.73
N THR A 436 -7.61 -16.92 -23.85
CA THR A 436 -8.21 -15.59 -24.08
C THR A 436 -8.91 -15.54 -25.45
N CYS A 437 -9.83 -14.60 -25.62
CA CYS A 437 -10.51 -14.41 -26.89
C CYS A 437 -9.56 -13.91 -27.97
N SER A 438 -9.42 -14.67 -29.05
CA SER A 438 -8.75 -14.27 -30.29
C SER A 438 -9.77 -13.67 -31.25
N GLY A 439 -9.70 -12.34 -31.42
CA GLY A 439 -10.65 -11.55 -32.21
C GLY A 439 -12.02 -11.35 -31.54
N GLY A 440 -12.94 -10.77 -32.29
CA GLY A 440 -14.29 -10.44 -31.82
C GLY A 440 -14.36 -9.22 -30.89
N THR A 441 -15.52 -8.99 -30.28
CA THR A 441 -15.75 -7.82 -29.41
C THR A 441 -15.07 -7.93 -28.05
N ASN A 442 -14.64 -9.14 -27.66
CA ASN A 442 -14.01 -9.43 -26.37
C ASN A 442 -12.53 -9.79 -26.50
N ALA A 443 -11.85 -9.40 -27.59
CA ALA A 443 -10.45 -9.74 -27.84
C ALA A 443 -9.55 -9.46 -26.62
N GLY A 444 -8.69 -10.41 -26.26
CA GLY A 444 -7.79 -10.34 -25.10
C GLY A 444 -8.42 -10.66 -23.74
N ARG A 445 -9.75 -10.76 -23.63
CA ARG A 445 -10.40 -11.16 -22.37
C ARG A 445 -10.23 -12.66 -22.10
N PRO A 446 -10.05 -13.09 -20.84
CA PRO A 446 -10.06 -14.51 -20.50
C PRO A 446 -11.36 -15.19 -20.92
N CYS A 447 -11.26 -16.44 -21.34
CA CYS A 447 -12.40 -17.24 -21.73
C CYS A 447 -12.17 -18.71 -21.36
N SER A 448 -13.24 -19.45 -21.15
CA SER A 448 -13.25 -20.92 -21.01
C SER A 448 -14.10 -21.59 -22.08
N THR A 449 -14.93 -20.83 -22.79
CA THR A 449 -15.82 -21.34 -23.85
C THR A 449 -15.87 -20.38 -25.03
N ALA A 450 -16.17 -20.90 -26.23
CA ALA A 450 -16.28 -20.07 -27.44
C ALA A 450 -17.37 -18.99 -27.35
N ALA A 451 -18.45 -19.23 -26.59
CA ALA A 451 -19.55 -18.29 -26.44
C ALA A 451 -19.14 -16.96 -25.77
N GLN A 452 -18.06 -16.96 -24.98
CA GLN A 452 -17.50 -15.76 -24.35
C GLN A 452 -16.72 -14.87 -25.32
N CYS A 453 -16.49 -15.34 -26.55
CA CYS A 453 -15.78 -14.60 -27.59
C CYS A 453 -16.69 -14.35 -28.81
N PRO A 454 -17.70 -13.47 -28.73
CA PRO A 454 -18.58 -13.17 -29.86
C PRO A 454 -17.78 -12.63 -31.05
N GLY A 455 -17.86 -13.33 -32.18
CA GLY A 455 -17.08 -12.99 -33.38
C GLY A 455 -15.59 -13.33 -33.29
N GLY A 456 -15.18 -14.15 -32.32
CA GLY A 456 -13.80 -14.61 -32.13
C GLY A 456 -13.73 -16.09 -31.74
N THR A 457 -12.57 -16.52 -31.25
CA THR A 457 -12.34 -17.89 -30.76
C THR A 457 -11.74 -17.88 -29.38
N CYS A 458 -12.14 -18.82 -28.52
CA CYS A 458 -11.47 -19.02 -27.23
C CYS A 458 -10.31 -19.99 -27.41
N ALA A 459 -9.07 -19.50 -27.29
CA ALA A 459 -7.87 -20.30 -27.49
C ALA A 459 -6.73 -19.83 -26.58
N SER A 460 -5.74 -20.68 -26.36
CA SER A 460 -4.52 -20.24 -25.68
C SER A 460 -3.74 -19.34 -26.62
N GLN A 461 -3.43 -18.14 -26.14
CA GLN A 461 -2.53 -17.20 -26.80
C GLN A 461 -1.20 -17.09 -26.05
N GLN A 462 -0.99 -17.97 -25.05
CA GLN A 462 0.17 -17.94 -24.19
C GLN A 462 1.21 -18.95 -24.67
N THR A 463 2.48 -18.54 -24.66
CA THR A 463 3.62 -19.38 -25.02
C THR A 463 4.68 -19.32 -23.92
N CYS A 464 5.48 -20.37 -23.81
CA CYS A 464 6.60 -20.41 -22.88
C CYS A 464 7.77 -19.62 -23.46
N SER A 465 7.70 -18.30 -23.31
CA SER A 465 8.59 -17.36 -24.02
C SER A 465 9.22 -16.29 -23.13
N ILE A 466 8.75 -16.13 -21.89
CA ILE A 466 9.29 -15.14 -20.97
C ILE A 466 10.35 -15.80 -20.11
N GLY A 467 11.62 -15.49 -20.37
CA GLY A 467 12.74 -15.98 -19.58
C GLY A 467 13.37 -14.87 -18.75
N LYS A 468 13.56 -15.09 -17.45
CA LYS A 468 14.24 -14.13 -16.56
C LYS A 468 15.07 -14.85 -15.49
N PHE A 469 16.14 -14.21 -15.05
CA PHE A 469 16.82 -14.64 -13.83
C PHE A 469 15.95 -14.34 -12.62
N ARG A 470 16.06 -15.19 -11.59
CA ARG A 470 15.30 -15.00 -10.36
C ARG A 470 15.69 -13.68 -9.70
N LYS A 471 14.69 -12.96 -9.19
CA LYS A 471 14.88 -11.75 -8.39
C LYS A 471 15.42 -12.08 -7.00
N CYS A 472 15.99 -11.11 -6.31
CA CYS A 472 16.51 -11.32 -4.96
C CYS A 472 16.78 -9.99 -4.25
N PHE A 473 16.92 -10.08 -2.93
CA PHE A 473 17.44 -8.97 -2.12
C PHE A 473 18.98 -8.98 -2.14
N THR A 474 19.56 -7.78 -2.27
CA THR A 474 20.99 -7.59 -2.55
C THR A 474 21.88 -7.64 -1.29
N ASP A 475 21.31 -7.94 -0.13
CA ASP A 475 22.06 -7.95 1.14
C ASP A 475 23.08 -9.07 1.23
N ASN A 476 22.82 -10.21 0.56
CA ASN A 476 23.68 -11.40 0.57
C ASN A 476 24.05 -11.89 1.98
N GLY A 477 23.28 -11.53 3.00
CA GLY A 477 23.46 -11.92 4.39
C GLY A 477 24.68 -11.32 5.08
N VAL A 478 25.30 -10.31 4.48
CA VAL A 478 26.51 -9.67 5.00
C VAL A 478 26.13 -8.50 5.92
N VAL A 479 26.59 -8.55 7.17
CA VAL A 479 26.41 -7.45 8.13
C VAL A 479 26.97 -6.15 7.56
N GLY A 480 26.18 -5.08 7.62
CA GLY A 480 26.48 -3.77 7.02
C GLY A 480 25.85 -3.56 5.65
N ASN A 481 25.43 -4.62 4.95
CA ASN A 481 24.64 -4.48 3.73
C ASN A 481 23.18 -4.14 4.05
N ALA A 482 22.51 -3.53 3.07
CA ALA A 482 21.16 -3.01 3.25
C ALA A 482 20.25 -3.33 2.05
N ILE A 483 18.95 -3.31 2.31
CA ILE A 483 17.91 -3.24 1.30
C ILE A 483 17.20 -1.89 1.41
N HIS A 484 16.65 -1.45 0.28
CA HIS A 484 16.02 -0.15 0.14
C HIS A 484 14.64 -0.30 -0.50
N ALA A 485 13.72 0.56 -0.08
CA ALA A 485 12.49 0.88 -0.78
C ALA A 485 12.50 2.39 -1.03
N THR A 486 12.38 2.84 -2.28
CA THR A 486 12.47 4.26 -2.63
C THR A 486 11.09 4.85 -2.87
N GLY A 487 10.66 5.72 -1.95
CA GLY A 487 9.50 6.57 -2.14
C GLY A 487 9.85 7.80 -2.97
N ALA A 488 8.81 8.50 -3.42
CA ALA A 488 8.92 9.79 -4.07
C ALA A 488 7.81 10.71 -3.57
N ALA A 489 8.18 11.86 -3.02
CA ALA A 489 7.25 12.94 -2.74
C ALA A 489 6.87 13.61 -4.06
N ASP A 490 5.59 13.95 -4.20
CA ASP A 490 5.08 14.75 -5.32
C ASP A 490 4.28 15.93 -4.74
N PRO A 491 4.76 17.18 -4.91
CA PRO A 491 4.05 18.37 -4.45
C PRO A 491 2.64 18.46 -5.05
N PRO A 492 1.59 18.63 -4.22
CA PRO A 492 0.23 18.74 -4.73
C PRO A 492 0.02 19.94 -5.66
N VAL A 493 -0.64 19.69 -6.78
CA VAL A 493 -1.10 20.72 -7.72
C VAL A 493 -2.63 20.67 -7.75
N ASN A 494 -3.27 21.75 -7.28
CA ASN A 494 -4.74 21.82 -7.09
C ASN A 494 -5.30 20.75 -6.13
N GLY A 495 -4.47 20.30 -5.17
CA GLY A 495 -4.84 19.27 -4.20
C GLY A 495 -4.70 17.84 -4.71
N ASP A 496 -4.14 17.61 -5.89
CA ASP A 496 -3.84 16.28 -6.43
C ASP A 496 -2.33 16.10 -6.57
N SER A 497 -1.81 14.91 -6.25
CA SER A 497 -0.42 14.51 -6.47
C SER A 497 -0.31 13.01 -6.75
N ASN A 498 0.85 12.57 -7.27
CA ASN A 498 1.14 11.18 -7.62
C ASN A 498 2.39 10.66 -6.88
N PRO A 499 2.39 10.59 -5.54
CA PRO A 499 3.55 10.13 -4.79
C PRO A 499 3.78 8.62 -4.92
N THR A 500 5.00 8.19 -4.58
CA THR A 500 5.33 6.78 -4.34
C THR A 500 5.57 6.57 -2.85
N LEU A 501 4.82 5.65 -2.24
CA LEU A 501 5.00 5.23 -0.86
C LEU A 501 5.96 4.04 -0.80
N ALA A 502 6.99 4.12 0.04
CA ALA A 502 7.94 3.05 0.26
C ALA A 502 7.82 2.46 1.66
N ALA A 503 7.89 1.13 1.77
CA ALA A 503 7.88 0.40 3.04
C ALA A 503 8.80 -0.83 3.00
N LEU A 504 9.37 -1.18 4.16
CA LEU A 504 10.12 -2.42 4.40
C LEU A 504 9.62 -3.06 5.70
N PHE A 505 9.22 -4.33 5.63
CA PHE A 505 8.58 -5.03 6.75
C PHE A 505 8.98 -6.50 6.84
N CYS A 506 8.63 -7.17 7.93
CA CYS A 506 8.81 -8.61 8.07
C CYS A 506 7.46 -9.33 7.92
N ILE A 507 7.49 -10.45 7.23
CA ILE A 507 6.32 -11.28 6.95
C ILE A 507 6.50 -12.61 7.66
N GLY A 508 5.54 -12.99 8.49
CA GLY A 508 5.52 -14.25 9.21
C GLY A 508 5.18 -15.44 8.32
N PRO A 509 5.37 -16.68 8.81
CA PRO A 509 4.99 -17.88 8.09
C PRO A 509 3.47 -18.09 8.11
N THR A 510 2.98 -18.88 7.15
CA THR A 510 1.60 -19.34 7.07
C THR A 510 1.47 -20.80 7.50
N ALA A 511 0.25 -21.29 7.66
CA ALA A 511 -0.02 -22.72 7.85
C ALA A 511 0.28 -23.57 6.59
N SER A 512 0.49 -22.94 5.42
CA SER A 512 0.81 -23.63 4.17
C SER A 512 2.32 -23.70 3.96
N SER A 513 2.88 -24.91 4.04
CA SER A 513 4.29 -25.14 3.73
C SER A 513 4.65 -24.77 2.28
N ALA A 514 3.72 -24.94 1.34
CA ALA A 514 3.92 -24.56 -0.06
C ALA A 514 4.07 -23.05 -0.22
N VAL A 515 3.21 -22.25 0.44
CA VAL A 515 3.32 -20.78 0.44
C VAL A 515 4.64 -20.34 1.08
N ASN A 516 4.99 -20.92 2.23
CA ASN A 516 6.23 -20.58 2.92
C ASN A 516 7.46 -20.95 2.09
N SER A 517 7.43 -22.08 1.39
CA SER A 517 8.53 -22.57 0.55
C SER A 517 8.70 -21.73 -0.71
N VAL A 518 7.60 -21.34 -1.36
CA VAL A 518 7.65 -20.52 -2.57
C VAL A 518 8.11 -19.11 -2.25
N ALA A 519 7.49 -18.43 -1.29
CA ALA A 519 7.86 -17.05 -0.97
C ALA A 519 9.16 -16.95 -0.14
N GLY A 520 9.49 -17.98 0.64
CA GLY A 520 10.55 -17.87 1.66
C GLY A 520 10.04 -17.12 2.88
N LEU A 521 9.04 -17.69 3.56
CA LEU A 521 8.46 -17.13 4.79
C LEU A 521 8.86 -17.97 6.02
N PRO A 522 9.26 -17.35 7.15
CA PRO A 522 9.33 -15.91 7.37
C PRO A 522 10.40 -15.22 6.50
N GLY A 523 10.19 -13.95 6.19
CA GLY A 523 11.08 -13.22 5.30
C GLY A 523 10.73 -11.74 5.15
N PRO A 524 11.60 -10.96 4.48
CA PRO A 524 11.37 -9.53 4.24
C PRO A 524 10.23 -9.29 3.25
N GLY A 525 9.54 -8.17 3.43
CA GLY A 525 8.64 -7.57 2.46
C GLY A 525 9.15 -6.20 2.06
N ARG A 526 9.04 -5.87 0.77
CA ARG A 526 9.30 -4.53 0.23
C ARG A 526 8.10 -4.08 -0.57
N LEU A 527 7.70 -2.82 -0.36
CA LEU A 527 6.66 -2.17 -1.14
C LEU A 527 7.18 -0.83 -1.67
N GLU A 528 7.05 -0.60 -2.97
CA GLU A 528 7.21 0.70 -3.61
C GLU A 528 5.93 0.98 -4.40
N LEU A 529 4.95 1.62 -3.77
CA LEU A 529 3.60 1.78 -4.30
C LEU A 529 3.38 3.20 -4.83
N PRO A 530 3.40 3.41 -6.16
CA PRO A 530 2.86 4.63 -6.76
C PRO A 530 1.37 4.73 -6.47
N GLY A 531 0.89 5.94 -6.26
CA GLY A 531 -0.54 6.16 -6.12
C GLY A 531 -0.90 7.61 -6.39
N HIS A 532 -2.20 7.84 -6.43
CA HIS A 532 -2.79 9.16 -6.53
C HIS A 532 -3.23 9.60 -5.14
N ALA A 533 -2.65 10.69 -4.65
CA ALA A 533 -3.05 11.34 -3.42
C ALA A 533 -3.92 12.55 -3.74
N ARG A 534 -5.03 12.68 -3.01
CA ARG A 534 -5.96 13.80 -3.14
C ARG A 534 -6.23 14.43 -1.79
N GLU A 535 -5.89 15.71 -1.69
CA GLU A 535 -6.32 16.59 -0.62
C GLU A 535 -7.81 16.84 -0.71
N LEU A 536 -8.50 16.49 0.36
CA LEU A 536 -9.92 16.67 0.51
C LEU A 536 -10.16 17.87 1.42
N ARG A 537 -10.91 18.79 0.82
CA ARG A 537 -11.30 20.09 1.32
C ARG A 537 -12.84 20.14 1.27
#